data_AF-A0A183BTC8-F1
#
_entry.id   AF-A0A183BTC8-F1
#
_cell.length_a   1.000
_cell.length_b   1.000
_cell.length_c   1.000
_cell.angle_alpha   90.00
_cell.angle_beta   90.00
_cell.angle_gamma   90.00
#
_symmetry.space_group_name_H-M   'P 1'
#
loop_
_entity.id
_entity.type
_entity.pdbx_description
1 polymer ?
#
loop_
_entity_poly.entity_id
_entity_poly.type
_entity_poly.pdbx_seq_one_letter_code
_entity_poly.pdbx_strand_id
1 'polypeptide(L)'
;MGIKKEVKTTKEKRVFGLNQHIQSHYRPQELPWALCMRSIFQWNNETLNVWSHLLGFVWFSYLQNWTLFDALPAVNAPASDYWVMGVSMLCCQLCMLLSSAYHIFGCHSPQRRKQWLRADLFGVSAGLTGLYMTETAKAHRG
;
A
#
# COMPACT_ATOMS: atom_id res chain seq x y z
N MET A 1 11.70 -8.77 35.40
CA MET A 1 11.37 -10.00 34.66
C MET A 1 11.87 -9.85 33.24
N GLY A 2 13.07 -10.33 32.95
CA GLY A 2 13.78 -10.07 31.69
C GLY A 2 13.22 -10.91 30.55
N ILE A 3 12.59 -10.27 29.57
CA ILE A 3 12.22 -10.91 28.30
C ILE A 3 13.53 -11.25 27.59
N LYS A 4 13.87 -12.54 27.53
CA LYS A 4 14.95 -13.03 26.67
C LYS A 4 14.65 -12.56 25.25
N LYS A 5 15.48 -11.65 24.71
CA LYS A 5 15.48 -11.37 23.27
C LYS A 5 15.97 -12.64 22.59
N GLU A 6 15.05 -13.49 22.15
CA GLU A 6 15.37 -14.58 21.24
C GLU A 6 16.06 -13.98 20.02
N VAL A 7 17.35 -14.27 19.87
CA VAL A 7 18.12 -13.87 18.69
C VAL A 7 17.59 -14.69 17.53
N LYS A 8 16.60 -14.14 16.80
CA LYS A 8 16.06 -14.79 15.60
C LYS A 8 17.19 -15.12 14.64
N THR A 9 17.17 -16.34 14.13
CA THR A 9 18.19 -16.85 13.21
C THR A 9 18.24 -16.03 11.93
N THR A 10 19.38 -15.97 11.26
CA THR A 10 19.55 -15.25 9.97
C THR A 10 18.53 -15.69 8.93
N LYS A 11 18.10 -16.96 8.98
CA LYS A 11 17.07 -17.54 8.10
C LYS A 11 15.69 -16.93 8.39
N GLU A 12 15.29 -16.84 9.65
CA GLU A 12 14.02 -16.21 10.06
C GLU A 12 13.99 -14.71 9.76
N LYS A 13 15.12 -14.01 9.97
CA LYS A 13 15.26 -12.60 9.59
C LYS A 13 15.01 -12.38 8.10
N ARG A 14 15.50 -13.28 7.24
CA ARG A 14 15.28 -13.19 5.78
C ARG A 14 13.83 -13.52 5.40
N VAL A 15 13.23 -14.53 6.03
CA VAL A 15 11.84 -14.94 5.79
C VAL A 15 10.85 -13.83 6.12
N PHE A 16 11.02 -13.20 7.28
CA PHE A 16 10.21 -12.06 7.71
C PHE A 16 10.81 -10.71 7.31
N GLY A 17 11.85 -10.70 6.48
CA GLY A 17 12.48 -9.52 5.88
C GLY A 17 12.75 -8.41 6.90
N LEU A 18 13.30 -8.82 8.04
CA LEU A 18 13.71 -7.94 9.11
C LEU A 18 14.93 -7.15 8.65
N ASN A 19 14.79 -5.83 8.60
CA ASN A 19 15.87 -4.89 8.34
C ASN A 19 16.84 -4.84 9.54
N GLN A 20 18.14 -5.02 9.26
CA GLN A 20 19.20 -5.05 10.28
C GLN A 20 19.41 -3.69 10.98
N HIS A 21 19.01 -2.59 10.34
CA HIS A 21 19.14 -1.25 10.90
C HIS A 21 18.03 -0.89 11.90
N ILE A 22 16.94 -1.67 11.94
CA ILE A 22 15.86 -1.47 12.91
C ILE A 22 16.22 -2.24 14.18
N GLN A 23 16.49 -1.51 15.26
CA GLN A 23 17.03 -2.08 16.49
C GLN A 23 15.97 -2.51 17.52
N SER A 24 14.71 -2.05 17.37
CA SER A 24 13.63 -2.30 18.34
C SER A 24 12.23 -2.24 17.72
N HIS A 25 11.21 -2.61 18.51
CA HIS A 25 9.77 -2.49 18.17
C HIS A 25 9.30 -3.28 16.95
N TYR A 26 9.99 -4.38 16.63
CA TYR A 26 9.47 -5.35 15.67
C TYR A 26 8.17 -5.98 16.15
N ARG A 27 7.18 -6.01 15.27
CA ARG A 27 5.95 -6.75 15.53
C ARG A 27 6.26 -8.25 15.75
N PRO A 28 5.61 -8.91 16.73
CA PRO A 28 5.67 -10.35 16.85
C PRO A 28 5.27 -11.02 15.53
N GLN A 29 5.91 -12.15 15.22
CA GLN A 29 5.64 -12.90 14.00
C GLN A 29 4.66 -14.02 14.33
N GLU A 30 3.98 -14.53 13.31
CA GLU A 30 2.99 -15.60 13.42
C GLU A 30 1.75 -15.19 14.24
N LEU A 31 1.35 -13.91 14.13
CA LEU A 31 0.18 -13.38 14.82
C LEU A 31 -1.12 -13.83 14.14
N PRO A 32 -2.17 -14.24 14.89
CA PRO A 32 -3.52 -14.40 14.39
C PRO A 32 -4.05 -13.14 13.69
N TRP A 33 -4.94 -13.31 12.70
CA TRP A 33 -5.53 -12.21 11.91
C TRP A 33 -6.09 -11.06 12.74
N ALA A 34 -6.80 -11.38 13.83
CA ALA A 34 -7.36 -10.37 14.72
C ALA A 34 -6.27 -9.49 15.38
N LEU A 35 -5.12 -10.09 15.74
CA LEU A 35 -3.99 -9.36 16.31
C LEU A 35 -3.23 -8.55 15.25
N CYS A 36 -3.15 -9.04 14.02
CA CYS A 36 -2.66 -8.25 12.89
C CYS A 36 -3.50 -6.97 12.69
N MET A 37 -4.83 -7.09 12.72
CA MET A 37 -5.73 -5.93 12.61
C MET A 37 -5.60 -4.98 13.81
N ARG A 38 -5.53 -5.51 15.03
CA ARG A 38 -5.32 -4.70 16.23
C ARG A 38 -4.01 -3.91 16.18
N SER A 39 -2.98 -4.46 15.53
CA SER A 39 -1.66 -3.82 15.44
C SER A 39 -1.63 -2.54 14.59
N ILE A 40 -2.69 -2.24 13.82
CA ILE A 40 -2.86 -0.97 13.10
C ILE A 40 -2.84 0.22 14.07
N PHE A 41 -3.44 0.05 15.25
CA PHE A 41 -3.55 1.07 16.29
C PHE A 41 -2.47 0.95 17.37
N GLN A 42 -1.45 0.12 17.15
CA GLN A 42 -0.34 -0.07 18.08
C GLN A 42 0.95 0.45 17.48
N TRP A 43 1.81 1.01 18.34
CA TRP A 43 3.14 1.46 17.91
C TRP A 43 4.05 0.27 17.62
N ASN A 44 4.49 0.15 16.36
CA ASN A 44 5.43 -0.86 15.89
C ASN A 44 6.19 -0.35 14.67
N ASN A 45 7.20 -1.12 14.24
CA ASN A 45 8.07 -0.78 13.12
C ASN A 45 7.34 -0.64 11.75
N GLU A 46 6.09 -1.10 11.64
CA GLU A 46 5.27 -1.01 10.43
C GLU A 46 4.15 0.04 10.54
N THR A 47 3.96 0.69 11.70
CA THR A 47 2.87 1.66 11.91
C THR A 47 2.94 2.78 10.88
N LEU A 48 4.11 3.39 10.69
CA LEU A 48 4.27 4.47 9.70
C LEU A 48 4.02 3.99 8.27
N ASN A 49 4.42 2.76 7.93
CA ASN A 49 4.16 2.18 6.61
C ASN A 49 2.66 1.99 6.39
N VAL A 50 1.93 1.42 7.36
CA VAL A 50 0.48 1.25 7.26
C VAL A 50 -0.21 2.61 7.11
N TRP A 51 0.10 3.56 7.99
CA TRP A 51 -0.59 4.85 8.00
C TRP A 51 -0.24 5.74 6.81
N SER A 52 1.01 5.71 6.30
CA SER A 52 1.36 6.49 5.10
C SER A 52 0.57 6.02 3.87
N HIS A 53 0.42 4.70 3.68
CA HIS A 53 -0.36 4.14 2.59
C HIS A 53 -1.87 4.34 2.76
N LEU A 54 -2.41 4.19 3.98
CA LEU A 54 -3.83 4.47 4.25
C LEU A 54 -4.18 5.95 4.05
N LEU A 55 -3.34 6.87 4.52
CA LEU A 55 -3.52 8.31 4.26
C LEU A 55 -3.38 8.63 2.77
N GLY A 56 -2.45 7.98 2.07
CA GLY A 56 -2.34 8.05 0.61
C GLY A 56 -3.63 7.61 -0.09
N PHE A 57 -4.24 6.49 0.34
CA PHE A 57 -5.52 6.03 -0.19
C PHE A 57 -6.65 7.05 0.02
N VAL A 58 -6.76 7.63 1.22
CA VAL A 58 -7.75 8.68 1.51
C VAL A 58 -7.52 9.90 0.62
N TRP A 59 -6.27 10.32 0.47
CA TRP A 59 -5.90 11.46 -0.38
C TRP A 59 -6.24 11.24 -1.85
N PHE A 60 -5.88 10.08 -2.42
CA PHE A 60 -6.25 9.75 -3.80
C PHE A 60 -7.75 9.63 -4.00
N SER A 61 -8.48 9.16 -2.98
CA SER A 61 -9.95 9.11 -3.03
C SER A 61 -10.56 10.51 -3.04
N TYR A 62 -10.02 11.43 -2.24
CA TYR A 62 -10.41 12.83 -2.28
C TYR A 62 -10.14 13.45 -3.65
N LEU A 63 -8.91 13.29 -4.18
CA LEU A 63 -8.53 13.80 -5.50
C LEU A 63 -9.39 13.21 -6.63
N GLN A 64 -9.72 11.92 -6.55
CA GLN A 64 -10.59 11.27 -7.52
C GLN A 64 -11.97 11.91 -7.56
N ASN A 65 -12.59 12.12 -6.39
CA ASN A 65 -13.91 12.76 -6.31
C ASN A 65 -13.85 14.20 -6.83
N TRP A 66 -12.87 14.99 -6.37
CA TRP A 66 -12.70 16.36 -6.85
C TRP A 66 -12.46 16.43 -8.37
N THR A 67 -11.67 15.50 -8.91
CA THR A 67 -11.40 15.45 -10.36
C THR A 67 -12.66 15.14 -11.16
N LEU A 68 -13.45 14.13 -10.73
CA LEU A 68 -14.65 13.71 -11.46
C LEU A 68 -15.82 14.70 -11.33
N PHE A 69 -15.99 15.34 -10.17
CA PHE A 69 -17.17 16.16 -9.90
C PHE A 69 -16.94 17.66 -10.02
N ASP A 70 -15.70 18.14 -9.89
CA ASP A 70 -15.38 19.56 -9.96
C ASP A 70 -14.48 19.87 -11.17
N ALA A 71 -13.32 19.22 -11.27
CA ALA A 71 -12.29 19.62 -12.25
C ALA A 71 -12.67 19.29 -13.71
N LEU A 72 -13.13 18.07 -14.01
CA LEU A 72 -13.50 17.66 -15.37
C LEU A 72 -14.76 18.37 -15.87
N PRO A 73 -15.82 18.55 -15.05
CA PRO A 73 -16.98 19.34 -15.46
C PRO A 73 -16.64 20.82 -15.72
N ALA A 74 -15.78 21.43 -14.90
CA ALA A 74 -15.41 22.84 -15.04
C ALA A 74 -14.74 23.18 -16.39
N VAL A 75 -14.08 22.20 -17.01
CA VAL A 75 -13.44 22.36 -18.33
C VAL A 75 -14.24 21.71 -19.46
N ASN A 76 -15.45 21.24 -19.19
CA ASN A 76 -16.32 20.52 -20.12
C ASN A 76 -15.59 19.35 -20.83
N ALA A 77 -14.84 18.56 -20.04
CA ALA A 77 -14.01 17.48 -20.57
C ALA A 77 -14.85 16.39 -21.25
N PRO A 78 -14.34 15.75 -22.32
CA PRO A 78 -15.01 14.62 -22.96
C PRO A 78 -15.04 13.38 -22.06
N ALA A 79 -15.99 12.48 -22.30
CA ALA A 79 -16.20 11.27 -21.50
C ALA A 79 -14.96 10.36 -21.38
N SER A 80 -14.06 10.36 -22.38
CA SER A 80 -12.81 9.59 -22.31
C SER A 80 -11.91 10.04 -21.15
N ASP A 81 -11.95 11.31 -20.75
CA ASP A 81 -11.06 11.84 -19.70
C ASP A 81 -11.52 11.37 -18.33
N TYR A 82 -12.84 11.25 -18.13
CA TYR A 82 -13.42 10.62 -16.95
C TYR A 82 -12.98 9.17 -16.82
N TRP A 83 -12.98 8.42 -17.92
CA TRP A 83 -12.52 7.03 -17.93
C TRP A 83 -11.02 6.91 -17.65
N VAL A 84 -10.19 7.68 -18.34
CA VAL A 84 -8.73 7.63 -18.14
C VAL A 84 -8.37 8.05 -16.71
N MET A 85 -8.87 9.20 -16.23
CA MET A 85 -8.58 9.66 -14.86
C MET A 85 -9.12 8.68 -13.82
N GLY A 86 -10.33 8.17 -14.01
CA GLY A 86 -10.95 7.24 -13.07
C GLY A 86 -10.21 5.92 -12.95
N VAL A 87 -9.83 5.31 -14.08
CA VAL A 87 -9.04 4.06 -14.07
C VAL A 87 -7.66 4.30 -13.48
N SER A 88 -6.98 5.39 -13.86
CA SER A 88 -5.64 5.70 -13.35
C SER A 88 -5.62 5.91 -11.83
N MET A 89 -6.57 6.68 -11.29
CA MET A 89 -6.68 6.90 -9.84
C MET A 89 -7.11 5.64 -9.09
N LEU A 90 -7.98 4.81 -9.67
CA LEU A 90 -8.35 3.53 -9.10
C LEU A 90 -7.13 2.61 -8.96
N CYS A 91 -6.26 2.56 -9.97
CA CYS A 91 -5.00 1.82 -9.89
C CYS A 91 -4.09 2.33 -8.75
N CYS A 92 -3.98 3.65 -8.58
CA CYS A 92 -3.24 4.25 -7.46
C CYS A 92 -3.83 3.89 -6.09
N GLN A 93 -5.17 3.92 -5.97
CA GLN A 93 -5.88 3.51 -4.75
C GLN A 93 -5.66 2.04 -4.42
N LEU A 94 -5.77 1.15 -5.41
CA LEU A 94 -5.51 -0.28 -5.26
C LEU A 94 -4.06 -0.54 -4.84
N CYS A 95 -3.09 0.17 -5.41
CA CYS A 95 -1.69 0.12 -4.97
C CYS A 95 -1.56 0.44 -3.48
N MET A 96 -2.18 1.54 -3.02
CA MET A 96 -2.11 1.95 -1.61
C MET A 96 -2.78 0.95 -0.67
N LEU A 97 -3.91 0.36 -1.07
CA LEU A 97 -4.60 -0.66 -0.28
C LEU A 97 -3.81 -1.97 -0.19
N LEU A 98 -3.24 -2.43 -1.31
CA LEU A 98 -2.44 -3.66 -1.36
C LEU A 98 -1.16 -3.52 -0.53
N SER A 99 -0.53 -2.35 -0.56
CA SER A 99 0.63 -2.04 0.27
C SER A 99 0.27 -2.00 1.76
N SER A 100 -0.83 -1.32 2.12
CA SER A 100 -1.35 -1.30 3.49
C SER A 100 -1.63 -2.72 3.99
N ALA A 101 -2.30 -3.55 3.18
CA ALA A 101 -2.59 -4.94 3.51
C ALA A 101 -1.32 -5.78 3.72
N TYR A 102 -0.27 -5.55 2.93
CA TYR A 102 1.03 -6.19 3.12
C TYR A 102 1.65 -5.84 4.48
N HIS A 103 1.66 -4.56 4.86
CA HIS A 103 2.21 -4.13 6.16
C HIS A 103 1.35 -4.55 7.37
N ILE A 104 0.04 -4.73 7.19
CA ILE A 104 -0.86 -5.26 8.23
C ILE A 104 -0.67 -6.77 8.41
N PHE A 105 -0.77 -7.54 7.33
CA PHE A 105 -0.83 -9.00 7.37
C PHE A 105 0.51 -9.71 7.16
N GLY A 106 1.58 -8.98 6.84
CA GLY A 106 2.91 -9.55 6.60
C GLY A 106 3.52 -10.26 7.81
N CYS A 107 3.01 -10.00 9.01
CA CYS A 107 3.43 -10.68 10.24
C CYS A 107 2.70 -12.01 10.51
N HIS A 108 1.64 -12.35 9.76
CA HIS A 108 0.80 -13.52 10.04
C HIS A 108 1.49 -14.85 9.74
N SER A 109 2.16 -14.97 8.60
CA SER A 109 2.96 -16.16 8.28
C SER A 109 3.97 -15.87 7.16
N PRO A 110 5.08 -16.64 7.08
CA PRO A 110 6.04 -16.57 5.98
C PRO A 110 5.41 -16.65 4.58
N GLN A 111 4.47 -17.59 4.40
CA GLN A 111 3.82 -17.86 3.12
C GLN A 111 2.90 -16.70 2.74
N ARG A 112 2.11 -16.21 3.70
CA ARG A 112 1.22 -15.06 3.48
C ARG A 112 2.02 -13.80 3.19
N ARG A 113 3.11 -13.56 3.91
CA ARG A 113 4.00 -12.41 3.64
C ARG A 113 4.45 -12.37 2.18
N LYS A 114 4.87 -13.52 1.63
CA LYS A 114 5.25 -13.63 0.21
C LYS A 114 4.08 -13.40 -0.74
N GLN A 115 2.88 -13.88 -0.40
CA GLN A 115 1.67 -13.64 -1.21
C GLN A 115 1.30 -12.15 -1.22
N TRP A 116 1.26 -11.51 -0.06
CA TRP A 116 0.96 -10.10 0.07
C TRP A 116 2.02 -9.21 -0.58
N LEU A 117 3.31 -9.57 -0.49
CA LEU A 117 4.37 -8.86 -1.19
C LEU A 117 4.22 -8.91 -2.72
N ARG A 118 3.77 -10.06 -3.25
CA ARG A 118 3.47 -10.17 -4.69
C ARG A 118 2.27 -9.31 -5.09
N ALA A 119 1.25 -9.26 -4.23
CA ALA A 119 0.07 -8.42 -4.47
C ALA A 119 0.43 -6.92 -4.42
N ASP A 120 1.23 -6.50 -3.45
CA ASP A 120 1.77 -5.13 -3.37
C ASP A 120 2.58 -4.77 -4.61
N LEU A 121 3.49 -5.64 -5.05
CA LEU A 121 4.25 -5.43 -6.28
C LEU A 121 3.35 -5.35 -7.53
N PHE A 122 2.30 -6.16 -7.59
CA PHE A 122 1.29 -6.05 -8.64
C PHE A 122 0.57 -4.69 -8.60
N GLY A 123 0.22 -4.21 -7.39
CA GLY A 123 -0.37 -2.89 -7.19
C GLY A 123 0.53 -1.76 -7.72
N VAL A 124 1.83 -1.81 -7.42
CA VAL A 124 2.81 -0.84 -7.96
C VAL A 124 2.85 -0.86 -9.48
N SER A 125 2.90 -2.04 -10.09
CA SER A 125 2.88 -2.18 -11.56
C SER A 125 1.58 -1.64 -12.18
N ALA A 126 0.43 -1.90 -11.56
CA ALA A 126 -0.86 -1.38 -11.99
C ALA A 126 -0.92 0.16 -11.87
N GLY A 127 -0.42 0.72 -10.78
CA GLY A 127 -0.30 2.18 -10.57
C GLY A 127 0.57 2.85 -11.62
N LEU A 128 1.74 2.28 -11.92
CA LEU A 128 2.63 2.77 -12.97
C LEU A 128 1.97 2.72 -14.37
N THR A 129 1.25 1.64 -14.65
CA THR A 129 0.49 1.51 -15.91
C THR A 129 -0.60 2.58 -15.99
N GLY A 130 -1.34 2.81 -14.89
CA GLY A 130 -2.35 3.85 -14.79
C GLY A 130 -1.77 5.24 -15.05
N LEU A 131 -0.61 5.55 -14.47
CA LEU A 131 0.09 6.82 -14.72
C LEU A 131 0.49 6.96 -16.19
N TYR A 132 1.06 5.90 -16.78
CA TYR A 132 1.44 5.90 -18.20
C TYR A 132 0.25 6.14 -19.15
N MET A 133 -0.91 5.55 -18.86
CA MET A 133 -2.14 5.79 -19.62
C MET A 133 -2.60 7.25 -19.57
N THR A 134 -2.45 7.91 -18.41
CA THR A 134 -2.77 9.33 -18.26
C THR A 134 -1.87 10.22 -19.12
N GLU A 135 -0.57 9.96 -19.12
CA GLU A 135 0.39 10.78 -19.87
C GLU A 135 0.26 10.60 -21.39
N THR A 136 0.02 9.37 -21.85
CA THR A 136 -0.24 9.12 -23.28
C THR A 136 -1.55 9.74 -23.76
N ALA A 137 -2.61 9.71 -22.94
CA ALA A 137 -3.86 10.38 -23.25
C ALA A 137 -3.70 11.91 -23.38
N LYS A 138 -2.81 12.52 -22.60
CA LYS A 138 -2.45 13.95 -22.75
C LYS A 138 -1.64 14.20 -24.03
N ALA A 139 -0.66 13.35 -24.33
CA ALA A 139 0.23 13.52 -25.48
C ALA A 139 -0.48 13.45 -26.84
N HIS A 140 -1.55 12.66 -26.96
CA HIS A 140 -2.35 12.57 -28.19
C HIS A 140 -3.28 13.77 -28.43
N ARG A 141 -3.31 14.76 -27.52
CA ARG A 141 -4.20 15.92 -27.60
C ARG A 141 -3.49 17.27 -27.73
N GLY A 142 -2.16 17.28 -27.66
CA GLY A 142 -1.32 18.44 -28.01
C GLY A 142 -0.94 18.41 -29.47
#